data_AF-A0A9E3XQ43-F1
#
_entry.id   AF-A0A9E3XQ43-F1
#
_cell.length_a   1.000
_cell.length_b   1.000
_cell.length_c   1.000
_cell.angle_alpha   90.00
_cell.angle_beta   90.00
_cell.angle_gamma   90.00
#
_symmetry.space_group_name_H-M   'P 1'
#
loop_
_entity.id
_entity.type
_entity.pdbx_description
1 polymer ?
#
loop_
_entity_poly.entity_id
_entity_poly.type
_entity_poly.pdbx_seq_one_letter_code
_entity_poly.pdbx_strand_id
1 'polypeptide(L)'
;MTETADPAEQPRLAETLDEQTLRATFPDAPADISVPRDVGSMFGARLRELRRTHGTTAYVGVGVTAFVVLVLVLIGHALAGIIVLALLVAVLAGIGFWQHGVAADAFFDRYATARGLQHSENSHVSAHVPLLRRGDERKFPRVLAGRIAGQDARLAHYTYTEISTDSDGNRSRTDYEFTVLAFELPPQVAARYRGVSLAPRSLSFGALQDWVQDDRKVELESAEFAKRYNLRAHDSQDDVALWELFSTTFVHRLATELQVYWEQRGADLVFWQKGHESEAADLDRFCLEAWHVLQRYLEEWQ
;
A
#
# COMPACT_ATOMS: atom_id res chain seq x y z
N MET A 1 15.25 24.15 -32.63
CA MET A 1 16.05 24.27 -31.39
C MET A 1 15.33 23.46 -30.34
N THR A 2 15.82 22.26 -30.06
CA THR A 2 15.29 21.40 -29.00
C THR A 2 15.84 21.95 -27.69
N GLU A 3 14.95 22.57 -26.91
CA GLU A 3 15.27 23.11 -25.59
C GLU A 3 15.62 21.93 -24.67
N THR A 4 16.92 21.78 -24.37
CA THR A 4 17.43 20.76 -23.47
C THR A 4 16.87 21.05 -22.08
N ALA A 5 16.02 20.16 -21.56
CA ALA A 5 15.41 20.32 -20.25
C ALA A 5 16.49 20.52 -19.16
N ASP A 6 16.28 21.49 -18.28
CA ASP A 6 17.19 21.86 -17.19
C ASP A 6 17.45 20.64 -16.28
N PRO A 7 18.71 20.22 -16.06
CA PRO A 7 19.04 19.06 -15.23
C PRO A 7 18.57 19.18 -13.77
N ALA A 8 18.19 20.36 -13.30
CA ALA A 8 17.56 20.56 -11.99
C ALA A 8 16.07 20.14 -11.93
N GLU A 9 15.45 19.72 -13.05
CA GLU A 9 14.00 19.45 -13.13
C GLU A 9 13.58 17.98 -12.98
N GLN A 10 14.54 17.05 -12.82
CA GLN A 10 14.19 15.65 -12.58
C GLN A 10 13.67 15.47 -11.14
N PRO A 11 12.56 14.71 -10.93
CA PRO A 11 12.10 14.38 -9.59
C PRO A 11 13.28 13.75 -8.83
N ARG A 12 13.58 14.29 -7.64
CA ARG A 12 14.64 13.73 -6.79
C ARG A 12 14.31 12.26 -6.56
N LEU A 13 15.19 11.37 -7.00
CA LEU A 13 15.05 9.93 -6.79
C LEU A 13 14.95 9.67 -5.28
N ALA A 14 14.03 8.80 -4.86
CA ALA A 14 13.99 8.33 -3.48
C ALA A 14 15.35 7.73 -3.11
N GLU A 15 15.74 7.85 -1.84
CA GLU A 15 16.82 7.04 -1.28
C GLU A 15 16.29 5.60 -1.18
N THR A 16 16.31 4.90 -2.31
CA THR A 16 15.91 3.51 -2.42
C THR A 16 17.01 2.63 -1.83
N LEU A 17 16.70 1.35 -1.63
CA LEU A 17 17.71 0.33 -1.38
C LEU A 17 18.83 0.42 -2.44
N ASP A 18 20.02 -0.04 -2.08
CA ASP A 18 21.12 -0.10 -3.04
C ASP A 18 20.74 -0.99 -4.24
N GLU A 19 21.36 -0.72 -5.40
CA GLU A 19 21.01 -1.39 -6.64
C GLU A 19 21.14 -2.92 -6.56
N GLN A 20 22.13 -3.44 -5.82
CA GLN A 20 22.31 -4.88 -5.68
C GLN A 20 21.16 -5.51 -4.90
N THR A 21 20.76 -4.89 -3.78
CA THR A 21 19.60 -5.34 -2.99
C THR A 21 18.30 -5.25 -3.79
N LEU A 22 18.10 -4.19 -4.56
CA LEU A 22 16.93 -4.05 -5.45
C LEU A 22 16.89 -5.16 -6.50
N ARG A 23 18.00 -5.44 -7.18
CA ARG A 23 18.05 -6.50 -8.20
C ARG A 23 17.84 -7.90 -7.61
N ALA A 24 18.28 -8.12 -6.37
CA ALA A 24 18.00 -9.38 -5.68
C ALA A 24 16.51 -9.52 -5.31
N THR A 25 15.87 -8.42 -4.93
CA THR A 25 14.43 -8.37 -4.58
C THR A 25 13.54 -8.40 -5.83
N PHE A 26 13.96 -7.77 -6.92
CA PHE A 26 13.22 -7.62 -8.17
C PHE A 26 14.06 -8.14 -9.35
N PRO A 27 14.12 -9.47 -9.53
CA PRO A 27 15.02 -10.08 -10.52
C PRO A 27 14.68 -9.71 -11.96
N ASP A 28 13.42 -9.34 -12.23
CA ASP A 28 12.95 -8.97 -13.56
C ASP A 28 12.99 -7.44 -13.79
N ALA A 29 13.58 -6.67 -12.86
CA ALA A 29 13.73 -5.23 -13.00
C ALA A 29 14.63 -4.87 -14.21
N PRO A 30 14.24 -3.87 -15.02
CA PRO A 30 15.04 -3.43 -16.16
C PRO A 30 16.38 -2.81 -15.73
N ALA A 31 17.19 -2.39 -16.72
CA ALA A 31 18.45 -1.71 -16.44
C ALA A 31 18.24 -0.37 -15.71
N ASP A 32 17.23 0.40 -16.15
CA ASP A 32 16.81 1.65 -15.50
C ASP A 32 15.83 1.35 -14.37
N ILE A 33 16.32 1.45 -13.13
CA ILE A 33 15.54 1.23 -11.91
C ILE A 33 15.09 2.54 -11.26
N SER A 34 15.19 3.67 -11.96
CA SER A 34 14.82 4.97 -11.43
C SER A 34 13.30 5.08 -11.24
N VAL A 35 12.89 5.58 -10.08
CA VAL A 35 11.47 5.76 -9.73
C VAL A 35 11.27 7.15 -9.16
N PRO A 36 10.14 7.84 -9.47
CA PRO A 36 9.75 9.01 -8.72
C PRO A 36 9.69 8.69 -7.22
N ARG A 37 9.96 9.67 -6.37
CA ARG A 37 10.01 9.43 -4.91
C ARG A 37 8.68 8.92 -4.36
N ASP A 38 7.62 9.66 -4.67
CA ASP A 38 6.28 9.43 -4.15
C ASP A 38 5.21 9.98 -5.11
N VAL A 39 3.95 9.66 -4.84
CA VAL A 39 2.78 10.15 -5.58
C VAL A 39 2.71 11.70 -5.61
N GLY A 40 3.05 12.36 -4.51
CA GLY A 40 3.06 13.82 -4.38
C GLY A 40 4.08 14.49 -5.32
N SER A 41 5.23 13.87 -5.55
CA SER A 41 6.27 14.33 -6.46
C SER A 41 5.78 14.33 -7.91
N MET A 42 5.02 13.31 -8.30
CA MET A 42 4.36 13.19 -9.61
C MET A 42 3.24 14.22 -9.75
N PHE A 43 2.42 14.39 -8.72
CA PHE A 43 1.38 15.41 -8.69
C PHE A 43 1.97 16.82 -8.84
N GLY A 44 3.03 17.13 -8.09
CA GLY A 44 3.73 18.41 -8.19
C GLY A 44 4.35 18.66 -9.55
N ALA A 45 4.97 17.64 -10.18
CA ALA A 45 5.51 17.74 -11.54
C ALA A 45 4.41 18.04 -12.55
N ARG A 46 3.28 17.34 -12.46
CA ARG A 46 2.12 17.52 -13.35
C ARG A 46 1.45 18.87 -13.17
N LEU A 47 1.32 19.37 -11.93
CA LEU A 47 0.78 20.70 -11.67
C LEU A 47 1.70 21.79 -12.25
N ARG A 48 3.03 21.60 -12.18
CA ARG A 48 3.99 22.51 -12.82
C ARG A 48 3.88 22.46 -14.34
N GLU A 49 3.72 21.29 -14.93
CA GLU A 49 3.50 21.12 -16.37
C GLU A 49 2.21 21.79 -16.84
N LEU A 50 1.08 21.54 -16.15
CA LEU A 50 -0.20 22.22 -16.43
C LEU A 50 -0.06 23.74 -16.35
N ARG A 51 0.67 24.24 -15.34
CA ARG A 51 0.96 25.67 -15.20
C ARG A 51 1.83 26.21 -16.34
N ARG A 52 2.72 25.41 -16.94
CA ARG A 52 3.53 25.81 -18.11
C ARG A 52 2.70 25.83 -19.38
N THR A 53 1.98 24.74 -19.66
CA THR A 53 1.23 24.55 -20.91
C THR A 53 -0.02 25.43 -20.98
N HIS A 54 -0.72 25.58 -19.85
CA HIS A 54 -1.99 26.30 -19.77
C HIS A 54 -1.94 27.52 -18.86
N GLY A 55 -0.74 27.93 -18.42
CA GLY A 55 -0.58 29.01 -17.44
C GLY A 55 -1.34 30.26 -17.82
N THR A 56 -1.14 30.76 -19.04
CA THR A 56 -1.84 31.95 -19.53
C THR A 56 -3.36 31.78 -19.52
N THR A 57 -3.88 30.65 -20.02
CA THR A 57 -5.33 30.39 -20.04
C THR A 57 -5.95 30.17 -18.66
N ALA A 58 -5.24 29.48 -17.75
CA ALA A 58 -5.71 29.20 -16.40
C ALA A 58 -5.69 30.45 -15.52
N TYR A 59 -4.64 31.29 -15.62
CA TYR A 59 -4.59 32.57 -14.91
C TYR A 59 -5.64 33.55 -15.41
N VAL A 60 -5.88 33.61 -16.73
CA VAL A 60 -6.95 34.42 -17.30
C VAL A 60 -8.31 33.93 -16.81
N GLY A 61 -8.58 32.62 -16.80
CA GLY A 61 -9.85 32.07 -16.32
C GLY A 61 -10.12 32.35 -14.82
N VAL A 62 -9.13 32.12 -13.97
CA VAL A 62 -9.23 32.42 -12.53
C VAL A 62 -9.39 33.93 -12.30
N GLY A 63 -8.62 34.77 -13.01
CA GLY A 63 -8.71 36.22 -12.93
C GLY A 63 -10.09 36.74 -13.36
N VAL A 64 -10.64 36.23 -14.47
CA VAL A 64 -11.99 36.57 -14.94
C VAL A 64 -13.04 36.16 -13.92
N THR A 65 -12.92 34.97 -13.33
CA THR A 65 -13.91 34.50 -12.35
C THR A 65 -13.87 35.33 -11.06
N ALA A 66 -12.66 35.65 -10.57
CA ALA A 66 -12.48 36.53 -9.41
C ALA A 66 -13.05 37.94 -9.68
N PHE A 67 -12.85 38.46 -10.91
CA PHE A 67 -13.43 39.73 -11.33
C PHE A 67 -14.97 39.69 -11.37
N VAL A 68 -15.57 38.61 -11.90
CA VAL A 68 -17.04 38.43 -11.91
C VAL A 68 -17.60 38.37 -10.49
N VAL A 69 -16.95 37.64 -9.57
CA VAL A 69 -17.36 37.60 -8.16
C VAL A 69 -17.29 38.99 -7.53
N LEU A 70 -16.20 39.74 -7.75
CA LEU A 70 -16.05 41.10 -7.24
C LEU A 70 -17.16 42.04 -7.76
N VAL A 71 -17.46 41.98 -9.06
CA VAL A 71 -18.53 42.79 -9.68
C VAL A 71 -19.90 42.43 -9.11
N LEU A 72 -20.22 41.14 -8.91
CA LEU A 72 -21.48 40.70 -8.32
C LEU A 72 -21.65 41.20 -6.87
N VAL A 73 -20.56 41.19 -6.08
CA VAL A 73 -20.57 41.73 -4.71
C VAL A 73 -20.77 43.25 -4.72
N LEU A 74 -20.09 43.98 -5.60
CA LEU A 74 -20.21 45.44 -5.70
C LEU A 74 -21.62 45.90 -6.15
N ILE A 75 -22.34 45.10 -6.95
CA ILE A 75 -23.72 45.40 -7.39
C ILE A 75 -24.76 44.90 -6.35
N GLY A 76 -24.35 44.59 -5.11
CA GLY A 76 -25.26 44.22 -4.02
C GLY A 76 -25.83 42.80 -4.12
N HIS A 77 -25.34 41.97 -5.05
CA HIS A 77 -25.73 40.57 -5.21
C HIS A 77 -24.76 39.66 -4.44
N ALA A 78 -24.53 39.96 -3.17
CA ALA A 78 -23.56 39.24 -2.33
C ALA A 78 -23.80 37.73 -2.32
N LEU A 79 -25.07 37.29 -2.31
CA LEU A 79 -25.42 35.87 -2.36
C LEU A 79 -24.97 35.20 -3.68
N ALA A 80 -25.15 35.87 -4.82
CA ALA A 80 -24.70 35.35 -6.11
C ALA A 80 -23.17 35.28 -6.20
N GLY A 81 -22.47 36.28 -5.66
CA GLY A 81 -21.01 36.27 -5.55
C GLY A 81 -20.49 35.09 -4.73
N ILE A 82 -21.12 34.78 -3.58
CA ILE A 82 -20.77 33.64 -2.74
C ILE A 82 -21.00 32.32 -3.48
N ILE A 83 -22.12 32.15 -4.17
CA ILE A 83 -22.43 30.93 -4.93
C ILE A 83 -21.40 30.69 -6.04
N VAL A 84 -21.05 31.72 -6.82
CA VAL A 84 -20.04 31.61 -7.89
C VAL A 84 -18.68 31.23 -7.31
N LEU A 85 -18.28 31.84 -6.18
CA LEU A 85 -17.03 31.49 -5.50
C LEU A 85 -17.04 30.03 -5.01
N ALA A 86 -18.14 29.59 -4.38
CA ALA A 86 -18.28 28.22 -3.89
C ALA A 86 -18.20 27.19 -5.02
N LEU A 87 -18.87 27.46 -6.16
CA LEU A 87 -18.80 26.61 -7.35
C LEU A 87 -17.38 26.55 -7.93
N LEU A 88 -16.68 27.69 -8.01
CA LEU A 88 -15.29 27.73 -8.47
C LEU A 88 -14.39 26.86 -7.57
N VAL A 89 -14.52 27.00 -6.25
CA VAL A 89 -13.75 26.20 -5.28
C VAL A 89 -14.06 24.71 -5.44
N ALA A 90 -15.33 24.34 -5.60
CA ALA A 90 -15.74 22.95 -5.81
C ALA A 90 -15.16 22.36 -7.10
N VAL A 91 -15.17 23.12 -8.21
CA VAL A 91 -14.58 22.69 -9.48
C VAL A 91 -13.07 22.51 -9.36
N LEU A 92 -12.37 23.48 -8.75
CA LEU A 92 -10.91 23.39 -8.55
C LEU A 92 -10.54 22.22 -7.65
N ALA A 93 -11.30 21.98 -6.58
CA ALA A 93 -11.12 20.82 -5.71
C ALA A 93 -11.36 19.50 -6.47
N GLY A 94 -12.40 19.42 -7.29
CA GLY A 94 -12.68 18.25 -8.14
C GLY A 94 -11.55 17.96 -9.13
N ILE A 95 -11.02 18.99 -9.79
CA ILE A 95 -9.84 18.84 -10.68
C ILE A 95 -8.63 18.39 -9.88
N GLY A 96 -8.37 18.99 -8.70
CA GLY A 96 -7.26 18.61 -7.83
C GLY A 96 -7.31 17.13 -7.43
N PHE A 97 -8.48 16.65 -7.00
CA PHE A 97 -8.70 15.25 -6.66
C PHE A 97 -8.50 14.31 -7.85
N TRP A 98 -9.05 14.68 -9.03
CA TRP A 98 -8.86 13.90 -10.25
C TRP A 98 -7.38 13.80 -10.65
N GLN A 99 -6.67 14.93 -10.64
CA GLN A 99 -5.24 14.99 -10.96
C GLN A 99 -4.39 14.21 -9.95
N HIS A 100 -4.80 14.17 -8.67
CA HIS A 100 -4.16 13.32 -7.67
C HIS A 100 -4.30 11.83 -8.01
N GLY A 101 -5.51 11.39 -8.40
CA GLY A 101 -5.74 10.02 -8.86
C GLY A 101 -4.85 9.64 -10.05
N VAL A 102 -4.82 10.49 -11.09
CA VAL A 102 -3.98 10.23 -12.27
C VAL A 102 -2.48 10.27 -11.94
N ALA A 103 -2.05 11.16 -11.03
CA ALA A 103 -0.67 11.19 -10.57
C ALA A 103 -0.28 9.93 -9.79
N ALA A 104 -1.20 9.40 -8.99
CA ALA A 104 -1.00 8.14 -8.29
C ALA A 104 -0.84 6.98 -9.27
N ASP A 105 -1.74 6.86 -10.25
CA ASP A 105 -1.66 5.76 -11.23
C ASP A 105 -0.37 5.86 -12.06
N ALA A 106 0.00 7.07 -12.50
CA ALA A 106 1.27 7.30 -13.19
C ALA A 106 2.51 6.99 -12.33
N PHE A 107 2.44 7.21 -11.01
CA PHE A 107 3.50 6.80 -10.08
C PHE A 107 3.60 5.28 -10.04
N PHE A 108 2.49 4.57 -9.85
CA PHE A 108 2.48 3.11 -9.74
C PHE A 108 2.84 2.41 -11.06
N ASP A 109 2.46 2.96 -12.21
CA ASP A 109 2.89 2.45 -13.52
C ASP A 109 4.42 2.53 -13.67
N ARG A 110 5.03 3.64 -13.23
CA ARG A 110 6.49 3.82 -13.25
C ARG A 110 7.18 2.92 -12.24
N TYR A 111 6.66 2.85 -11.01
CA TYR A 111 7.18 1.96 -9.97
C TYR A 111 7.15 0.51 -10.46
N ALA A 112 6.03 0.06 -11.02
CA ALA A 112 5.88 -1.28 -11.55
C ALA A 112 6.91 -1.56 -12.65
N THR A 113 7.00 -0.68 -13.66
CA THR A 113 7.96 -0.81 -14.76
C THR A 113 9.41 -0.91 -14.26
N ALA A 114 9.81 -0.02 -13.36
CA ALA A 114 11.17 0.03 -12.81
C ALA A 114 11.52 -1.14 -11.88
N ARG A 115 10.52 -1.93 -11.47
CA ARG A 115 10.66 -3.12 -10.62
C ARG A 115 10.33 -4.42 -11.36
N GLY A 116 10.11 -4.37 -12.68
CA GLY A 116 9.75 -5.54 -13.47
C GLY A 116 8.36 -6.10 -13.15
N LEU A 117 7.49 -5.29 -12.54
CA LEU A 117 6.10 -5.61 -12.23
C LEU A 117 5.17 -5.01 -13.30
N GLN A 118 3.93 -5.48 -13.32
CA GLN A 118 2.88 -5.00 -14.21
C GLN A 118 1.70 -4.51 -13.38
N HIS A 119 1.23 -3.30 -13.67
CA HIS A 119 0.00 -2.79 -13.10
C HIS A 119 -1.20 -3.54 -13.72
N SER A 120 -2.10 -4.03 -12.88
CA SER A 120 -3.22 -4.85 -13.30
C SER A 120 -4.51 -4.42 -12.60
N GLU A 121 -5.46 -3.93 -13.39
CA GLU A 121 -6.75 -3.43 -12.90
C GLU A 121 -7.71 -4.56 -12.48
N ASN A 122 -7.48 -5.78 -12.98
CA ASN A 122 -8.41 -6.92 -12.81
C ASN A 122 -7.85 -8.08 -11.99
N SER A 123 -6.63 -7.95 -11.47
CA SER A 123 -6.06 -8.95 -10.57
C SER A 123 -6.54 -8.71 -9.16
N HIS A 124 -6.98 -9.75 -8.48
CA HIS A 124 -7.23 -9.73 -7.04
C HIS A 124 -6.15 -10.53 -6.33
N VAL A 125 -5.93 -10.18 -5.06
CA VAL A 125 -5.16 -11.02 -4.15
C VAL A 125 -6.09 -12.13 -3.64
N SER A 126 -5.58 -13.36 -3.60
CA SER A 126 -6.32 -14.51 -3.10
C SER A 126 -6.83 -14.27 -1.67
N ALA A 127 -8.11 -14.53 -1.43
CA ALA A 127 -8.80 -14.13 -0.20
C ALA A 127 -8.94 -15.29 0.82
N HIS A 128 -7.99 -16.22 0.92
CA HIS A 128 -8.07 -17.29 1.92
C HIS A 128 -7.54 -16.87 3.30
N VAL A 129 -6.63 -15.90 3.35
CA VAL A 129 -6.15 -15.36 4.63
C VAL A 129 -7.24 -14.52 5.31
N PRO A 130 -7.35 -14.58 6.65
CA PRO A 130 -8.33 -13.81 7.39
C PRO A 130 -8.41 -12.35 6.93
N LEU A 131 -7.32 -11.58 6.92
CA LEU A 131 -7.33 -10.13 6.65
C LEU A 131 -8.12 -9.77 5.37
N LEU A 132 -7.94 -10.55 4.30
CA LEU A 132 -8.55 -10.32 2.99
C LEU A 132 -10.02 -10.79 2.90
N ARG A 133 -10.51 -11.48 3.92
CA ARG A 133 -11.93 -11.86 4.08
C ARG A 133 -12.74 -10.85 4.87
N ARG A 134 -12.09 -9.87 5.48
CA ARG A 134 -12.75 -8.91 6.38
C ARG A 134 -13.54 -7.84 5.63
N GLY A 135 -14.54 -7.31 6.33
CA GLY A 135 -15.37 -6.20 5.89
C GLY A 135 -16.57 -6.66 5.06
N ASP A 136 -17.57 -5.79 5.01
CA ASP A 136 -18.76 -5.94 4.17
C ASP A 136 -18.43 -5.67 2.70
N GLU A 137 -17.52 -4.72 2.46
CA GLU A 137 -16.99 -4.39 1.14
C GLU A 137 -15.46 -4.49 1.14
N ARG A 138 -14.91 -4.87 -0.01
CA ARG A 138 -13.46 -5.05 -0.23
C ARG A 138 -13.07 -4.48 -1.58
N LYS A 139 -11.95 -3.76 -1.62
CA LYS A 139 -11.42 -3.08 -2.81
C LYS A 139 -9.92 -3.28 -2.89
N PHE A 140 -9.44 -3.44 -4.12
CA PHE A 140 -8.02 -3.47 -4.46
C PHE A 140 -7.76 -2.36 -5.48
N PRO A 141 -7.68 -1.09 -5.05
CA PRO A 141 -7.61 0.03 -5.99
C PRO A 141 -6.39 -0.01 -6.89
N ARG A 142 -5.30 -0.66 -6.46
CA ARG A 142 -4.05 -0.80 -7.23
C ARG A 142 -3.43 -2.15 -6.96
N VAL A 143 -3.10 -2.88 -8.02
CA VAL A 143 -2.44 -4.19 -7.92
C VAL A 143 -1.30 -4.26 -8.92
N LEU A 144 -0.12 -4.55 -8.42
CA LEU A 144 1.10 -4.78 -9.18
C LEU A 144 1.43 -6.27 -9.10
N ALA A 145 1.55 -6.93 -10.25
CA ALA A 145 1.85 -8.35 -10.34
C ALA A 145 3.18 -8.57 -11.05
N GLY A 146 3.96 -9.54 -10.59
CA GLY A 146 5.26 -9.89 -11.18
C GLY A 146 6.04 -10.79 -10.23
N ARG A 147 7.36 -10.89 -10.44
CA ARG A 147 8.21 -11.68 -9.55
C ARG A 147 8.91 -10.81 -8.53
N ILE A 148 8.73 -11.14 -7.27
CA ILE A 148 9.44 -10.55 -6.14
C ILE A 148 10.19 -11.68 -5.46
N ALA A 149 11.48 -11.49 -5.20
CA ALA A 149 12.38 -12.53 -4.70
C ALA A 149 12.38 -13.82 -5.54
N GLY A 150 12.14 -13.68 -6.84
CA GLY A 150 12.05 -14.81 -7.78
C GLY A 150 10.75 -15.62 -7.68
N GLN A 151 9.82 -15.25 -6.81
CA GLN A 151 8.50 -15.88 -6.67
C GLN A 151 7.41 -15.00 -7.28
N ASP A 152 6.39 -15.61 -7.86
CA ASP A 152 5.21 -14.88 -8.33
C ASP A 152 4.51 -14.21 -7.14
N ALA A 153 4.29 -12.91 -7.26
CA ALA A 153 3.81 -12.09 -6.17
C ALA A 153 2.84 -11.01 -6.67
N ARG A 154 2.00 -10.54 -5.74
CA ARG A 154 1.09 -9.41 -5.95
C ARG A 154 1.26 -8.40 -4.84
N LEU A 155 1.72 -7.21 -5.18
CA LEU A 155 1.76 -6.03 -4.30
C LEU A 155 0.52 -5.20 -4.56
N ALA A 156 -0.29 -4.93 -3.55
CA ALA A 156 -1.56 -4.24 -3.73
C ALA A 156 -1.87 -3.27 -2.61
N HIS A 157 -2.61 -2.22 -2.95
CA HIS A 157 -3.42 -1.50 -1.97
C HIS A 157 -4.69 -2.29 -1.72
N TYR A 158 -5.07 -2.43 -0.45
CA TYR A 158 -6.27 -3.13 -0.01
C TYR A 158 -7.06 -2.21 0.90
N THR A 159 -8.37 -2.16 0.69
CA THR A 159 -9.30 -1.47 1.60
C THR A 159 -10.46 -2.40 1.88
N TYR A 160 -10.77 -2.61 3.15
CA TYR A 160 -12.07 -3.16 3.53
C TYR A 160 -12.89 -2.13 4.29
N THR A 161 -14.20 -2.28 4.19
CA THR A 161 -15.16 -1.38 4.83
C THR A 161 -15.99 -2.17 5.82
N GLU A 162 -16.18 -1.62 7.01
CA GLU A 162 -17.20 -2.09 7.96
C GLU A 162 -18.39 -1.13 7.95
N ILE A 163 -19.58 -1.69 7.82
CA ILE A 163 -20.85 -0.98 7.85
C ILE A 163 -21.56 -1.33 9.15
N SER A 164 -21.71 -0.36 10.04
CA SER A 164 -22.50 -0.53 11.26
C SER A 164 -23.83 0.23 11.14
N THR A 165 -24.88 -0.34 11.73
CA THR A 165 -26.20 0.31 11.83
C THR A 165 -26.52 0.47 13.31
N ASP A 166 -26.85 1.69 13.74
CA ASP A 166 -27.26 1.96 15.12
C ASP A 166 -28.73 1.58 15.37
N SER A 167 -29.19 1.75 16.62
CA SER A 167 -30.59 1.47 17.00
C SER A 167 -31.61 2.36 16.30
N ASP A 168 -31.18 3.51 15.78
CA ASP A 168 -32.01 4.50 15.10
C ASP A 168 -32.04 4.27 13.58
N GLY A 169 -31.33 3.24 13.10
CA GLY A 169 -31.25 2.87 11.69
C GLY A 169 -30.23 3.69 10.89
N ASN A 170 -29.41 4.54 11.54
CA ASN A 170 -28.36 5.28 10.86
C ASN A 170 -27.21 4.33 10.53
N ARG A 171 -26.74 4.41 9.28
CA ARG A 171 -25.60 3.62 8.80
C ARG A 171 -24.33 4.45 8.90
N SER A 172 -23.29 3.87 9.51
CA SER A 172 -21.94 4.43 9.47
C SER A 172 -21.01 3.51 8.70
N ARG A 173 -20.04 4.11 8.01
CA ARG A 173 -19.06 3.43 7.17
C ARG A 173 -17.66 3.75 7.68
N THR A 174 -16.87 2.71 7.96
CA THR A 174 -15.46 2.87 8.35
C THR A 174 -14.58 2.09 7.38
N ASP A 175 -13.69 2.81 6.69
CA ASP A 175 -12.74 2.22 5.76
C ASP A 175 -11.40 1.95 6.46
N TYR A 176 -10.82 0.79 6.21
CA TYR A 176 -9.53 0.38 6.74
C TYR A 176 -8.60 0.04 5.59
N GLU A 177 -7.49 0.77 5.53
CA GLU A 177 -6.54 0.73 4.42
C GLU A 177 -5.26 0.00 4.79
N PHE A 178 -4.76 -0.79 3.86
CA PHE A 178 -3.54 -1.58 3.98
C PHE A 178 -2.78 -1.62 2.67
N THR A 179 -1.47 -1.80 2.77
CA THR A 179 -0.63 -2.25 1.67
C THR A 179 -0.32 -3.71 1.92
N VAL A 180 -0.59 -4.57 0.95
CA VAL A 180 -0.46 -6.02 1.08
C VAL A 180 0.48 -6.55 0.00
N LEU A 181 1.27 -7.55 0.37
CA LEU A 181 2.13 -8.29 -0.55
C LEU A 181 1.84 -9.77 -0.39
N ALA A 182 1.40 -10.41 -1.46
CA ALA A 182 0.98 -11.80 -1.43
C ALA A 182 1.87 -12.68 -2.31
N PHE A 183 2.23 -13.83 -1.76
CA PHE A 183 2.93 -14.91 -2.44
C PHE A 183 2.09 -16.18 -2.40
N GLU A 184 2.29 -17.04 -3.40
CA GLU A 184 1.80 -18.41 -3.39
C GLU A 184 2.96 -19.34 -3.01
N LEU A 185 2.85 -20.00 -1.85
CA LEU A 185 3.83 -20.95 -1.36
C LEU A 185 3.77 -22.25 -2.17
N PRO A 186 4.92 -22.90 -2.41
CA PRO A 186 4.94 -24.24 -3.00
C PRO A 186 4.06 -25.21 -2.20
N PRO A 187 3.34 -26.15 -2.85
CA PRO A 187 2.40 -27.04 -2.17
C PRO A 187 2.99 -27.83 -0.99
N GLN A 188 4.27 -28.17 -1.06
CA GLN A 188 4.98 -28.89 0.00
C GLN A 188 5.19 -28.02 1.24
N VAL A 189 5.57 -26.75 1.03
CA VAL A 189 5.70 -25.75 2.10
C VAL A 189 4.33 -25.43 2.70
N ALA A 190 3.33 -25.23 1.85
CA ALA A 190 1.94 -25.02 2.24
C ALA A 190 1.33 -26.20 3.04
N ALA A 191 1.80 -27.43 2.79
CA ALA A 191 1.36 -28.60 3.54
C ALA A 191 2.01 -28.70 4.93
N ARG A 192 3.23 -28.15 5.09
CA ARG A 192 3.96 -28.08 6.37
C ARG A 192 3.37 -27.02 7.30
N TYR A 193 3.02 -25.86 6.75
CA TYR A 193 2.41 -24.76 7.52
C TYR A 193 0.92 -24.67 7.22
N ARG A 194 0.10 -25.12 8.17
CA ARG A 194 -1.36 -25.11 8.08
C ARG A 194 -1.97 -23.75 8.38
N GLY A 195 -1.25 -22.94 9.15
CA GLY A 195 -1.61 -21.55 9.32
C GLY A 195 -0.79 -20.89 10.41
N VAL A 196 -0.16 -19.77 10.06
CA VAL A 196 0.66 -18.95 10.97
C VAL A 196 0.32 -17.50 10.72
N SER A 197 0.12 -16.71 11.77
CA SER A 197 -0.10 -15.27 11.64
C SER A 197 0.70 -14.48 12.67
N LEU A 198 1.32 -13.40 12.21
CA LEU A 198 2.00 -12.42 13.04
C LEU A 198 1.36 -11.05 12.82
N ALA A 199 0.78 -10.50 13.88
CA ALA A 199 0.15 -9.18 13.89
C ALA A 199 0.78 -8.28 14.95
N PRO A 200 0.65 -6.94 14.87
CA PRO A 200 1.12 -6.06 15.93
C PRO A 200 0.28 -6.24 17.19
N ARG A 201 0.90 -6.14 18.36
CA ARG A 201 0.20 -6.25 19.65
C ARG A 201 -0.80 -5.12 19.89
N SER A 202 -0.48 -3.92 19.40
CA SER A 202 -1.37 -2.74 19.48
C SER A 202 -2.63 -2.88 18.62
N LEU A 203 -2.65 -3.87 17.73
CA LEU A 203 -3.76 -4.17 16.86
C LEU A 203 -4.85 -4.95 17.62
N SER A 204 -5.30 -4.41 18.75
CA SER A 204 -6.47 -4.88 19.49
C SER A 204 -7.73 -4.34 18.83
N PHE A 205 -8.00 -4.75 17.59
CA PHE A 205 -9.34 -4.56 17.05
C PHE A 205 -10.24 -5.51 17.83
N GLY A 206 -11.17 -4.98 18.62
CA GLY A 206 -12.11 -5.77 19.42
C GLY A 206 -12.90 -6.83 18.62
N ALA A 207 -12.93 -6.73 17.29
CA ALA A 207 -13.52 -7.71 16.37
C ALA A 207 -12.53 -8.69 15.68
N LEU A 208 -11.20 -8.44 15.69
CA LEU A 208 -10.20 -9.41 15.16
C LEU A 208 -9.88 -10.54 16.15
N GLN A 209 -10.35 -10.47 17.39
CA GLN A 209 -10.03 -11.51 18.38
C GLN A 209 -10.93 -12.74 18.22
N ASP A 210 -12.20 -12.53 17.83
CA ASP A 210 -13.27 -13.57 17.83
C ASP A 210 -13.40 -14.41 16.55
N TRP A 211 -12.83 -13.95 15.43
CA TRP A 211 -13.01 -14.59 14.11
C TRP A 211 -11.97 -15.67 13.76
N VAL A 212 -10.87 -15.78 14.51
CA VAL A 212 -9.91 -16.88 14.33
C VAL A 212 -10.22 -17.96 15.36
N GLN A 213 -11.38 -18.59 15.18
CA GLN A 213 -11.90 -19.60 16.12
C GLN A 213 -10.99 -20.83 16.23
N ASP A 214 -10.13 -21.05 15.23
CA ASP A 214 -9.24 -22.21 15.14
C ASP A 214 -7.74 -21.86 15.32
N ASP A 215 -7.41 -20.67 15.85
CA ASP A 215 -6.02 -20.30 16.12
C ASP A 215 -5.72 -20.15 17.61
N ARG A 216 -4.74 -20.93 18.08
CA ARG A 216 -4.09 -20.74 19.38
C ARG A 216 -3.07 -19.62 19.36
N LYS A 217 -2.94 -18.93 20.49
CA LYS A 217 -1.83 -18.00 20.75
C LYS A 217 -0.57 -18.80 21.04
N VAL A 218 0.55 -18.36 20.47
CA VAL A 218 1.86 -18.99 20.68
C VAL A 218 2.76 -18.00 21.42
N GLU A 219 3.38 -18.48 22.49
CA GLU A 219 4.31 -17.69 23.30
C GLU A 219 5.74 -18.14 23.02
N LEU A 220 6.59 -17.19 22.60
CA LEU A 220 8.02 -17.41 22.41
C LEU A 220 8.79 -16.86 23.62
N GLU A 221 10.00 -17.35 23.86
CA GLU A 221 10.82 -16.96 25.03
C GLU A 221 11.35 -15.51 24.98
N SER A 222 11.08 -14.76 23.91
CA SER A 222 11.54 -13.37 23.76
C SER A 222 10.51 -12.36 24.28
N ALA A 223 10.84 -11.71 25.39
CA ALA A 223 10.03 -10.63 25.97
C ALA A 223 9.91 -9.41 25.05
N GLU A 224 10.94 -9.11 24.25
CA GLU A 224 10.92 -8.00 23.28
C GLU A 224 9.95 -8.29 22.13
N PHE A 225 9.99 -9.52 21.59
CA PHE A 225 9.04 -9.98 20.60
C PHE A 225 7.60 -9.92 21.12
N ALA A 226 7.36 -10.45 22.32
CA ALA A 226 6.03 -10.48 22.93
C ALA A 226 5.46 -9.07 23.19
N LYS A 227 6.28 -8.03 23.34
CA LYS A 227 5.82 -6.65 23.46
C LYS A 227 5.32 -6.08 22.13
N ARG A 228 5.93 -6.47 21.01
CA ARG A 228 5.64 -5.91 19.67
C ARG A 228 4.55 -6.69 18.94
N TYR A 229 4.52 -8.02 19.07
CA TYR A 229 3.69 -8.87 18.22
C TYR A 229 2.74 -9.77 19.00
N ASN A 230 1.70 -10.21 18.29
CA ASN A 230 0.84 -11.31 18.64
C ASN A 230 1.04 -12.42 17.60
N LEU A 231 1.65 -13.52 18.02
CA LEU A 231 1.84 -14.72 17.19
C LEU A 231 0.69 -15.69 17.44
N ARG A 232 0.05 -16.13 16.37
CA ARG A 232 -0.98 -17.16 16.41
C ARG A 232 -0.67 -18.23 15.38
N ALA A 233 -1.06 -19.46 15.70
CA ALA A 233 -0.95 -20.60 14.82
C ALA A 233 -2.28 -21.34 14.80
N HIS A 234 -2.61 -21.93 13.65
CA HIS A 234 -3.78 -22.79 13.54
C HIS A 234 -3.67 -23.97 14.51
N ASP A 235 -4.80 -24.46 15.03
CA ASP A 235 -4.81 -25.53 16.03
C ASP A 235 -4.19 -26.83 15.53
N SER A 236 -4.24 -27.07 14.22
CA SER A 236 -3.59 -28.20 13.56
C SER A 236 -2.15 -27.92 13.09
N GLN A 237 -1.56 -26.78 13.43
CA GLN A 237 -0.18 -26.47 13.08
C GLN A 237 0.76 -27.40 13.85
N ASP A 238 1.73 -27.98 13.14
CA ASP A 238 2.84 -28.73 13.75
C ASP A 238 3.74 -27.77 14.52
N ASP A 239 3.88 -28.00 15.83
CA ASP A 239 4.72 -27.20 16.71
C ASP A 239 6.20 -27.30 16.32
N VAL A 240 6.68 -28.45 15.86
CA VAL A 240 8.10 -28.61 15.47
C VAL A 240 8.42 -27.69 14.31
N ALA A 241 7.59 -27.72 13.25
CA ALA A 241 7.73 -26.82 12.11
C ALA A 241 7.61 -25.35 12.52
N LEU A 242 6.75 -25.04 13.49
CA LEU A 242 6.60 -23.69 14.00
C LEU A 242 7.87 -23.21 14.73
N TRP A 243 8.47 -24.04 15.58
CA TRP A 243 9.71 -23.71 16.30
C TRP A 243 10.91 -23.55 15.36
N GLU A 244 10.97 -24.34 14.29
CA GLU A 244 11.99 -24.20 13.25
C GLU A 244 11.85 -22.86 12.50
N LEU A 245 10.62 -22.49 12.14
CA LEU A 245 10.32 -21.22 11.48
C LEU A 245 10.77 -20.06 12.38
N PHE A 246 10.42 -20.12 13.67
CA PHE A 246 10.75 -19.13 14.70
C PHE A 246 12.06 -19.44 15.44
N SER A 247 13.12 -19.72 14.70
CA SER A 247 14.48 -19.82 15.27
C SER A 247 14.87 -18.57 16.07
N THR A 248 15.75 -18.74 17.07
CA THR A 248 16.16 -17.64 17.97
C THR A 248 16.68 -16.41 17.22
N THR A 249 17.49 -16.62 16.16
CA THR A 249 18.01 -15.53 15.33
C THR A 249 16.89 -14.80 14.58
N PHE A 250 15.92 -15.53 14.04
CA PHE A 250 14.79 -14.92 13.33
C PHE A 250 13.87 -14.14 14.29
N VAL A 251 13.59 -14.68 15.48
CA VAL A 251 12.82 -13.99 16.53
C VAL A 251 13.52 -12.71 16.97
N HIS A 252 14.85 -12.71 17.11
CA HIS A 252 15.61 -11.51 17.41
C HIS A 252 15.45 -10.45 16.31
N ARG A 253 15.62 -10.83 15.03
CA ARG A 253 15.43 -9.90 13.90
C ARG A 253 14.03 -9.33 13.81
N LEU A 254 12.99 -10.14 14.06
CA LEU A 254 11.61 -9.64 14.15
C LEU A 254 11.44 -8.63 15.27
N ALA A 255 12.08 -8.86 16.42
CA ALA A 255 11.99 -8.00 17.59
C ALA A 255 12.75 -6.67 17.46
N THR A 256 13.78 -6.59 16.61
CA THR A 256 14.67 -5.42 16.52
C THR A 256 14.62 -4.71 15.17
N GLU A 257 14.68 -5.45 14.06
CA GLU A 257 14.93 -4.96 12.71
C GLU A 257 13.66 -4.87 11.86
N LEU A 258 12.93 -5.99 11.75
CA LEU A 258 11.82 -6.13 10.80
C LEU A 258 10.54 -5.48 11.35
N GLN A 259 9.74 -4.86 10.47
CA GLN A 259 8.46 -4.24 10.77
C GLN A 259 7.35 -4.79 9.88
N VAL A 260 7.35 -6.10 9.68
CA VAL A 260 6.43 -6.79 8.78
C VAL A 260 5.42 -7.63 9.57
N TYR A 261 4.17 -7.61 9.11
CA TYR A 261 3.10 -8.45 9.60
C TYR A 261 2.67 -9.40 8.49
N TRP A 262 2.22 -10.60 8.85
CA TRP A 262 1.77 -11.56 7.85
C TRP A 262 0.73 -12.54 8.36
N GLU A 263 0.03 -13.13 7.42
CA GLU A 263 -0.88 -14.25 7.63
C GLU A 263 -0.63 -15.29 6.55
N GLN A 264 -0.56 -16.55 6.95
CA GLN A 264 -0.42 -17.69 6.06
C GLN A 264 -1.60 -18.63 6.25
N ARG A 265 -2.24 -19.01 5.14
CA ARG A 265 -3.32 -20.02 5.09
C ARG A 265 -3.22 -20.83 3.81
N GLY A 266 -3.00 -22.14 3.93
CA GLY A 266 -2.79 -23.00 2.77
C GLY A 266 -1.60 -22.53 1.96
N ALA A 267 -1.78 -22.30 0.65
CA ALA A 267 -0.72 -21.78 -0.20
C ALA A 267 -0.55 -20.25 -0.09
N ASP A 268 -1.52 -19.52 0.45
CA ASP A 268 -1.44 -18.06 0.50
C ASP A 268 -0.59 -17.60 1.68
N LEU A 269 0.47 -16.83 1.39
CA LEU A 269 1.25 -16.08 2.36
C LEU A 269 1.10 -14.59 2.04
N VAL A 270 0.44 -13.87 2.92
CA VAL A 270 0.10 -12.45 2.73
C VAL A 270 0.75 -11.62 3.82
N PHE A 271 1.65 -10.75 3.40
CA PHE A 271 2.25 -9.70 4.20
C PHE A 271 1.39 -8.44 4.13
N TRP A 272 1.41 -7.63 5.18
CA TRP A 272 0.66 -6.39 5.18
C TRP A 272 1.26 -5.32 6.10
N GLN A 273 0.96 -4.06 5.79
CA GLN A 273 1.20 -2.90 6.64
C GLN A 273 -0.01 -1.94 6.56
N LYS A 274 -0.19 -1.10 7.59
CA LYS A 274 -1.32 -0.17 7.67
C LYS A 274 -1.12 1.00 6.71
N GLY A 275 -2.20 1.40 6.02
CA GLY A 275 -2.24 2.52 5.08
C GLY A 275 -1.87 2.10 3.66
N HIS A 276 -2.24 2.96 2.70
CA HIS A 276 -1.82 2.84 1.31
C HIS A 276 -0.46 3.51 1.13
N GLU A 277 0.58 2.70 1.02
CA GLU A 277 1.95 3.18 0.87
C GLU A 277 2.14 3.78 -0.52
N SER A 278 2.74 4.96 -0.55
CA SER A 278 2.85 5.80 -1.74
C SER A 278 4.25 6.37 -1.97
N GLU A 279 5.21 6.02 -1.10
CA GLU A 279 6.64 6.29 -1.26
C GLU A 279 7.37 5.05 -1.77
N ALA A 280 8.19 5.22 -2.80
CA ALA A 280 8.89 4.10 -3.46
C ALA A 280 9.85 3.38 -2.51
N ALA A 281 10.56 4.13 -1.66
CA ALA A 281 11.51 3.55 -0.70
C ALA A 281 10.82 2.67 0.36
N ASP A 282 9.62 3.05 0.80
CA ASP A 282 8.87 2.27 1.79
C ASP A 282 8.22 1.03 1.15
N LEU A 283 7.77 1.10 -0.10
CA LEU A 283 7.37 -0.09 -0.87
C LEU A 283 8.53 -1.07 -1.06
N ASP A 284 9.71 -0.57 -1.44
CA ASP A 284 10.92 -1.38 -1.62
C ASP A 284 11.33 -2.06 -0.31
N ARG A 285 11.31 -1.31 0.81
CA ARG A 285 11.59 -1.86 2.15
C ARG A 285 10.56 -2.92 2.55
N PHE A 286 9.27 -2.66 2.35
CA PHE A 286 8.21 -3.62 2.65
C PHE A 286 8.39 -4.93 1.88
N CYS A 287 8.75 -4.86 0.59
CA CYS A 287 9.06 -6.04 -0.23
C CYS A 287 10.29 -6.80 0.28
N LEU A 288 11.35 -6.09 0.66
CA LEU A 288 12.57 -6.69 1.22
C LEU A 288 12.31 -7.40 2.56
N GLU A 289 11.55 -6.77 3.47
CA GLU A 289 11.22 -7.38 4.76
C GLU A 289 10.35 -8.63 4.59
N ALA A 290 9.36 -8.57 3.70
CA ALA A 290 8.55 -9.72 3.33
C ALA A 290 9.39 -10.84 2.70
N TRP A 291 10.37 -10.49 1.85
CA TRP A 291 11.29 -11.46 1.27
C TRP A 291 12.08 -12.19 2.36
N HIS A 292 12.62 -11.50 3.36
CA HIS A 292 13.34 -12.15 4.46
C HIS A 292 12.48 -13.17 5.20
N VAL A 293 11.20 -12.91 5.42
CA VAL A 293 10.28 -13.87 6.02
C VAL A 293 9.98 -15.03 5.06
N LEU A 294 9.74 -14.73 3.78
CA LEU A 294 9.51 -15.76 2.75
C LEU A 294 10.69 -16.73 2.62
N GLN A 295 11.94 -16.25 2.69
CA GLN A 295 13.11 -17.13 2.68
C GLN A 295 13.09 -18.12 3.82
N ARG A 296 12.63 -17.73 5.03
CA ARG A 296 12.51 -18.67 6.15
C ARG A 296 11.53 -19.81 5.86
N TYR A 297 10.43 -19.52 5.17
CA TYR A 297 9.50 -20.56 4.71
C TYR A 297 10.12 -21.50 3.66
N LEU A 298 11.05 -21.00 2.83
CA LEU A 298 11.64 -21.75 1.73
C LEU A 298 12.93 -22.51 2.11
N GLU A 299 13.74 -21.98 3.03
CA GLU A 299 15.00 -22.57 3.51
C GLU A 299 14.79 -23.94 4.16
N GLU A 300 13.64 -24.18 4.80
CA GLU A 300 13.34 -25.46 5.45
C GLU A 300 13.04 -26.61 4.47
N TRP A 301 13.00 -26.33 3.16
CA TRP A 301 12.66 -27.32 2.15
C TRP A 301 13.82 -27.70 1.20
N GLN A 302 14.97 -27.02 1.32
CA GLN A 302 16.20 -27.37 0.57
C GLN A 302 17.05 -28.36 1.37
#